data_AF-A0A1F8YD28-F1
#
_entry.id   AF-A0A1F8YD28-F1
#
_cell.length_a   1.000
_cell.length_b   1.000
_cell.length_c   1.000
_cell.angle_alpha   90.00
_cell.angle_beta   90.00
_cell.angle_gamma   90.00
#
_symmetry.space_group_name_H-M   'P 1'
#
loop_
_entity.id
_entity.type
_entity.pdbx_description
1 polymer ?
#
loop_
_entity_poly.entity_id
_entity_poly.type
_entity_poly.pdbx_seq_one_letter_code
_entity_poly.pdbx_strand_id
1 'polypeptide(L)'
;MTKKGLILSIIIGIVLFFVIHAGIRYAQYRTNDISLCLVCHELFVPYDEYKGADYNRDWSGVGIGCAECHMYPYEEFKKSPHYANAAGLRPSCTACHEPHSFTRIVRYKFIYINKGGYGESPFHKLSNSLRDKPEWDEIRAKLAKKVRDDFLKTNSQKCWDCHGARFDVRLKNLKVHKRAIEKKKIERLNCIECHYNLVHAEVPWPEMEKSGK
;
A
#
# COMPACT_ATOMS: atom_id res chain seq x y z
N MET A 1 -47.33 -14.62 10.26
CA MET A 1 -46.48 -13.61 10.91
C MET A 1 -47.18 -12.24 10.78
N THR A 2 -47.40 -11.51 11.88
CA THR A 2 -48.14 -10.22 11.83
C THR A 2 -47.24 -9.11 11.29
N LYS A 3 -47.80 -8.07 10.64
CA LYS A 3 -47.03 -6.90 10.18
C LYS A 3 -46.18 -6.29 11.31
N LYS A 4 -46.71 -6.25 12.53
CA LYS A 4 -45.98 -5.79 13.73
C LYS A 4 -44.82 -6.72 14.11
N GLY A 5 -45.00 -8.03 14.02
CA GLY A 5 -43.93 -9.01 14.25
C GLY A 5 -42.81 -8.91 13.21
N LEU A 6 -43.15 -8.73 11.93
CA LEU A 6 -42.17 -8.53 10.87
C LEU A 6 -41.34 -7.25 11.08
N ILE A 7 -42.00 -6.13 11.42
CA ILE A 7 -41.32 -4.85 11.70
C ILE A 7 -40.38 -4.99 12.91
N LEU A 8 -40.81 -5.65 13.99
CA LEU A 8 -39.98 -5.85 15.17
C LEU A 8 -38.75 -6.72 14.86
N SER A 9 -38.90 -7.80 14.09
CA SER A 9 -37.77 -8.64 13.66
C SER A 9 -36.78 -7.89 12.78
N ILE A 10 -37.25 -7.00 11.89
CA ILE A 10 -36.37 -6.14 11.08
C ILE A 10 -35.59 -5.17 11.95
N ILE A 11 -36.24 -4.51 12.92
CA ILE A 11 -35.57 -3.59 13.84
C ILE A 11 -34.50 -4.32 14.65
N ILE A 12 -34.82 -5.50 15.20
CA ILE A 12 -33.86 -6.33 15.93
C ILE A 12 -32.68 -6.71 15.03
N GLY A 13 -32.95 -7.11 13.78
CA GLY A 13 -31.91 -7.43 12.81
C GLY A 13 -30.98 -6.26 12.51
N ILE A 14 -31.52 -5.05 12.33
CA ILE A 14 -30.75 -3.82 12.11
C ILE A 14 -29.88 -3.49 13.34
N VAL A 15 -30.46 -3.55 14.54
CA VAL A 15 -29.71 -3.30 15.79
C VAL A 15 -28.58 -4.31 15.96
N LEU A 16 -28.85 -5.60 15.77
CA LEU A 16 -27.83 -6.65 15.81
C LEU A 16 -26.73 -6.42 14.78
N PHE A 17 -27.07 -6.03 13.56
CA PHE A 17 -26.09 -5.71 12.52
C PHE A 17 -25.14 -4.59 12.97
N PHE A 18 -25.66 -3.48 13.48
CA PHE A 18 -24.83 -2.36 13.94
C PHE A 18 -23.97 -2.74 15.15
N VAL A 19 -24.51 -3.49 16.11
CA VAL A 19 -23.75 -3.96 17.28
C VAL A 19 -22.62 -4.90 16.86
N ILE A 20 -22.90 -5.88 16.00
CA ILE A 20 -21.89 -6.81 15.48
C ILE A 20 -20.83 -6.03 14.68
N HIS A 21 -21.25 -5.11 13.81
CA HIS A 21 -20.33 -4.31 13.02
C HIS A 21 -19.42 -3.45 13.91
N ALA A 22 -19.98 -2.76 14.90
CA ALA A 22 -19.22 -2.00 15.87
C ALA A 22 -18.24 -2.88 16.66
N GLY A 23 -18.68 -4.07 17.09
CA GLY A 23 -17.83 -5.04 17.77
C GLY A 23 -16.67 -5.53 16.90
N ILE A 24 -16.91 -5.82 15.62
CA ILE A 24 -15.86 -6.20 14.66
C ILE A 24 -14.88 -5.05 14.44
N ARG A 25 -15.37 -3.81 14.25
CA ARG A 25 -14.51 -2.61 14.09
C ARG A 25 -13.66 -2.36 15.33
N TYR A 26 -14.23 -2.54 16.52
CA TYR A 26 -13.51 -2.42 17.78
C TYR A 26 -12.43 -3.50 17.93
N ALA A 27 -12.76 -4.76 17.68
CA ALA A 27 -11.79 -5.86 17.70
C ALA A 27 -10.66 -5.65 16.67
N GLN A 28 -10.98 -5.15 15.47
CA GLN A 28 -9.99 -4.77 14.47
C GLN A 28 -9.06 -3.66 14.98
N TYR A 29 -9.62 -2.59 15.54
CA TYR A 29 -8.83 -1.48 16.09
C TYR A 29 -7.86 -1.99 17.15
N ARG A 30 -8.31 -2.84 18.06
CA ARG A 30 -7.44 -3.40 19.12
C ARG A 30 -6.41 -4.41 18.62
N THR A 31 -6.74 -5.23 17.62
CA THR A 31 -5.84 -6.30 17.12
C THR A 31 -4.91 -5.86 15.99
N ASN A 32 -5.11 -4.65 15.46
CA ASN A 32 -4.23 -4.00 14.48
C ASN A 32 -3.52 -2.78 15.08
N ASP A 33 -3.79 -2.44 16.35
CA ASP A 33 -3.06 -1.45 17.09
C ASP A 33 -1.63 -1.94 17.34
N ILE A 34 -0.66 -1.14 16.92
CA ILE A 34 0.75 -1.50 17.00
C ILE A 34 1.18 -1.73 18.46
N SER A 35 0.50 -1.08 19.41
CA SER A 35 0.73 -1.23 20.85
C SER A 35 0.50 -2.65 21.34
N LEU A 36 -0.39 -3.44 20.70
CA LEU A 36 -0.58 -4.85 21.03
C LEU A 36 0.63 -5.70 20.60
N CYS A 37 1.19 -5.43 19.42
CA CYS A 37 2.38 -6.13 18.93
C CYS A 37 3.61 -5.81 19.79
N LEU A 38 3.71 -4.58 20.27
CA LEU A 38 4.76 -4.08 21.16
C LEU A 38 4.82 -4.76 22.54
N VAL A 39 3.77 -5.50 22.92
CA VAL A 39 3.77 -6.29 24.16
C VAL A 39 4.82 -7.41 24.11
N CYS A 40 5.11 -7.94 22.92
CA CYS A 40 6.04 -9.06 22.75
C CYS A 40 7.12 -8.83 21.66
N HIS A 41 6.91 -7.91 20.71
CA HIS A 41 7.84 -7.64 19.61
C HIS A 41 8.37 -6.21 19.67
N GLU A 42 9.63 -6.03 19.26
CA GLU A 42 10.15 -4.71 18.89
C GLU A 42 9.68 -4.32 17.48
N LEU A 43 9.55 -3.02 17.22
CA LEU A 43 9.23 -2.52 15.89
C LEU A 43 10.48 -2.45 15.03
N PHE A 44 10.34 -2.83 13.77
CA PHE A 44 11.41 -2.64 12.79
C PHE A 44 11.57 -1.17 12.40
N VAL A 45 10.48 -0.40 12.47
CA VAL A 45 10.47 1.04 12.23
C VAL A 45 10.24 1.79 13.54
N PRO A 46 10.97 2.89 13.82
CA PRO A 46 10.78 3.65 15.05
C PRO A 46 9.32 4.06 15.27
N TYR A 47 8.80 3.84 16.48
CA TYR A 47 7.41 4.13 16.85
C TYR A 47 6.98 5.57 16.51
N ASP A 48 7.90 6.52 16.64
CA ASP A 48 7.64 7.93 16.33
C ASP A 48 7.30 8.18 14.85
N GLU A 49 7.67 7.28 13.93
CA GLU A 49 7.22 7.36 12.53
C GLU A 49 5.76 6.92 12.34
N TYR A 50 5.24 6.09 13.25
CA TYR A 50 3.82 5.72 13.30
C TYR A 50 2.98 6.70 14.13
N LYS A 51 3.61 7.50 14.97
CA LYS A 51 2.93 8.42 15.89
C LYS A 51 2.18 9.51 15.12
N GLY A 52 0.86 9.46 15.20
CA GLY A 52 -0.03 10.40 14.50
C GLY A 52 -0.33 10.03 13.05
N ALA A 53 0.21 8.92 12.54
CA ALA A 53 -0.32 8.29 11.34
C ALA A 53 -1.74 7.81 11.65
N ASP A 54 -2.71 8.22 10.83
CA ASP A 54 -4.04 7.64 10.85
C ASP A 54 -4.03 6.45 9.89
N TYR A 55 -4.79 5.39 10.18
CA TYR A 55 -5.07 4.31 9.24
C TYR A 55 -5.61 4.86 7.89
N ASN A 56 -6.13 6.10 7.91
CA ASN A 56 -6.71 6.84 6.79
C ASN A 56 -5.95 8.13 6.38
N ARG A 57 -4.65 8.32 6.66
CA ARG A 57 -3.95 9.44 6.00
C ARG A 57 -3.67 9.07 4.54
N ASP A 58 -4.69 9.28 3.71
CA ASP A 58 -4.75 8.92 2.29
C ASP A 58 -3.67 9.61 1.43
N TRP A 59 -2.95 10.60 1.97
CA TRP A 59 -2.07 11.44 1.19
C TRP A 59 -0.73 11.84 1.86
N SER A 60 -0.53 11.65 3.17
CA SER A 60 0.73 12.03 3.87
C SER A 60 1.05 11.22 5.14
N GLY A 61 2.34 11.02 5.44
CA GLY A 61 2.84 10.25 6.59
C GLY A 61 3.19 8.80 6.25
N VAL A 62 3.70 7.99 7.18
CA VAL A 62 3.88 6.54 6.95
C VAL A 62 2.54 5.86 7.25
N GLY A 63 1.96 5.12 6.30
CA GLY A 63 0.74 4.35 6.56
C GLY A 63 1.00 3.29 7.64
N ILE A 64 0.09 3.16 8.62
CA ILE A 64 0.28 2.23 9.74
C ILE A 64 0.46 0.79 9.23
N GLY A 65 1.54 0.13 9.64
CA GLY A 65 1.74 -1.31 9.46
C GLY A 65 2.20 -1.78 8.07
N CYS A 66 2.33 -0.90 7.06
CA CYS A 66 2.89 -1.30 5.78
C CYS A 66 4.38 -1.61 5.88
N ALA A 67 5.16 -0.75 6.54
CA ALA A 67 6.61 -0.91 6.66
C ALA A 67 7.03 -2.11 7.54
N GLU A 68 6.21 -2.49 8.53
CA GLU A 68 6.44 -3.71 9.32
C GLU A 68 6.34 -5.00 8.50
N CYS A 69 5.51 -5.01 7.44
CA CYS A 69 5.41 -6.13 6.52
C CYS A 69 6.29 -5.96 5.27
N HIS A 70 6.65 -4.73 4.91
CA HIS A 70 7.43 -4.38 3.72
C HIS A 70 8.70 -3.62 4.11
N MET A 71 9.54 -4.24 4.95
CA MET A 71 10.73 -3.59 5.49
C MET A 71 11.72 -3.13 4.40
N TYR A 72 12.03 -3.98 3.41
CA TYR A 72 13.01 -3.61 2.38
C TYR A 72 12.51 -2.47 1.48
N PRO A 73 11.27 -2.49 0.94
CA PRO A 73 10.71 -1.33 0.25
C PRO A 73 10.72 -0.05 1.08
N TYR A 74 10.50 -0.15 2.39
CA TYR A 74 10.53 1.00 3.28
C TYR A 74 11.96 1.55 3.49
N GLU A 75 12.95 0.69 3.69
CA GLU A 75 14.37 1.09 3.74
C GLU A 75 14.84 1.77 2.44
N GLU A 76 14.31 1.32 1.31
CA GLU A 76 14.54 1.94 0.00
C GLU A 76 13.81 3.28 -0.12
N PHE A 77 12.54 3.36 0.32
CA PHE A 77 11.75 4.58 0.32
C PHE A 77 12.44 5.72 1.07
N LYS A 78 13.05 5.43 2.24
CA LYS A 78 13.83 6.39 3.03
C LYS A 78 14.94 7.10 2.25
N LYS A 79 15.48 6.42 1.23
CA LYS A 79 16.55 6.95 0.36
C LYS A 79 16.01 7.72 -0.84
N SER A 80 14.69 7.69 -1.07
CA SER A 80 14.06 8.33 -2.20
C SER A 80 13.79 9.82 -1.95
N PRO A 81 13.69 10.63 -3.03
CA PRO A 81 13.20 12.01 -2.93
C PRO A 81 11.77 12.14 -2.37
N HIS A 82 11.00 11.04 -2.30
CA HIS A 82 9.64 11.07 -1.76
C HIS A 82 9.61 10.92 -0.24
N TYR A 83 10.72 10.58 0.42
CA TYR A 83 10.77 10.52 1.88
C TYR A 83 11.15 11.87 2.52
N ALA A 84 12.13 12.56 1.93
CA ALA A 84 12.55 13.90 2.34
C ALA A 84 12.75 14.77 1.09
N ASN A 85 11.99 15.85 0.99
CA ASN A 85 12.06 16.78 -0.14
C ASN A 85 11.81 18.23 0.29
N ALA A 86 12.20 19.14 -0.61
CA ALA A 86 12.04 20.58 -0.45
C ALA A 86 10.57 21.04 -0.36
N ALA A 87 9.61 20.23 -0.83
CA ALA A 87 8.19 20.56 -0.72
C ALA A 87 7.63 20.28 0.69
N GLY A 88 8.39 19.60 1.56
CA GLY A 88 7.93 19.21 2.90
C GLY A 88 6.80 18.18 2.89
N LEU A 89 6.51 17.56 1.73
CA LEU A 89 5.47 16.55 1.58
C LEU A 89 6.08 15.16 1.65
N ARG A 90 5.61 14.33 2.57
CA ARG A 90 5.96 12.90 2.63
C ARG A 90 4.71 12.07 2.33
N PRO A 91 4.50 11.59 1.09
CA PRO A 91 3.39 10.69 0.77
C PRO A 91 3.48 9.40 1.58
N SER A 92 2.32 8.85 1.92
CA SER A 92 2.23 7.52 2.52
C SER A 92 2.38 6.41 1.51
N CYS A 93 2.64 5.19 1.98
CA CYS A 93 2.65 4.02 1.12
C CYS A 93 1.33 3.92 0.33
N THR A 94 0.18 4.20 0.96
CA THR A 94 -1.15 4.15 0.33
C THR A 94 -1.49 5.37 -0.54
N ALA A 95 -0.73 6.46 -0.40
CA ALA A 95 -0.80 7.59 -1.33
C ALA A 95 -0.31 7.19 -2.73
N CYS A 96 0.51 6.13 -2.84
CA CYS A 96 1.01 5.60 -4.12
C CYS A 96 0.47 4.20 -4.44
N HIS A 97 0.40 3.30 -3.45
CA HIS A 97 -0.03 1.91 -3.61
C HIS A 97 -1.50 1.73 -3.23
N GLU A 98 -2.17 0.81 -3.91
CA GLU A 98 -3.49 0.37 -3.50
C GLU A 98 -3.39 -0.48 -2.22
N PRO A 99 -4.11 -0.13 -1.13
CA PRO A 99 -4.12 -0.94 0.07
C PRO A 99 -4.72 -2.32 -0.16
N HIS A 100 -4.31 -3.29 0.64
CA HIS A 100 -4.94 -4.62 0.61
C HIS A 100 -6.38 -4.56 1.15
N SER A 101 -7.30 -5.23 0.46
CA SER A 101 -8.68 -5.34 0.94
C SER A 101 -8.73 -6.00 2.32
N PHE A 102 -9.72 -5.63 3.14
CA PHE A 102 -9.92 -6.24 4.46
C PHE A 102 -9.97 -7.78 4.39
N THR A 103 -10.73 -8.32 3.44
CA THR A 103 -10.83 -9.76 3.23
C THR A 103 -9.48 -10.38 2.88
N ARG A 104 -8.63 -9.66 2.14
CA ARG A 104 -7.29 -10.11 1.78
C ARG A 104 -6.34 -10.06 2.98
N ILE A 105 -6.39 -9.00 3.80
CA ILE A 105 -5.63 -8.91 5.05
C ILE A 105 -6.04 -9.99 6.04
N VAL A 106 -7.33 -10.18 6.28
CA VAL A 106 -7.86 -11.25 7.15
C VAL A 106 -7.45 -12.61 6.60
N ARG A 107 -7.57 -12.80 5.28
CA ARG A 107 -7.14 -14.05 4.66
C ARG A 107 -5.64 -14.25 4.86
N TYR A 108 -4.78 -13.26 4.69
CA TYR A 108 -3.34 -13.42 4.96
C TYR A 108 -3.01 -13.63 6.44
N LYS A 109 -3.70 -12.92 7.35
CA LYS A 109 -3.49 -12.99 8.79
C LYS A 109 -3.97 -14.32 9.39
N PHE A 110 -5.03 -14.93 8.84
CA PHE A 110 -5.70 -16.07 9.47
C PHE A 110 -5.95 -17.31 8.57
N ILE A 111 -5.93 -17.19 7.23
CA ILE A 111 -6.46 -18.23 6.30
C ILE A 111 -5.45 -18.67 5.22
N TYR A 112 -4.50 -17.82 4.80
CA TYR A 112 -3.46 -18.14 3.82
C TYR A 112 -2.36 -18.97 4.50
N ILE A 113 -2.81 -20.13 4.97
CA ILE A 113 -2.07 -21.29 5.39
C ILE A 113 -1.74 -22.03 4.08
N ASN A 114 -0.62 -21.79 3.39
CA ASN A 114 -0.21 -22.74 2.35
C ASN A 114 1.30 -22.83 2.05
N LYS A 115 1.78 -24.08 2.17
CA LYS A 115 3.13 -24.63 1.96
C LYS A 115 4.23 -24.25 2.98
N GLY A 116 3.88 -24.25 4.26
CA GLY A 116 4.83 -24.52 5.35
C GLY A 116 4.69 -25.99 5.76
N GLY A 117 5.79 -26.71 5.91
CA GLY A 117 5.78 -28.09 6.42
C GLY A 117 5.27 -28.15 7.86
N TYR A 118 5.07 -29.37 8.37
CA TYR A 118 4.74 -29.61 9.78
C TYR A 118 5.69 -28.82 10.71
N GLY A 119 5.15 -27.89 11.50
CA GLY A 119 5.90 -27.11 12.50
C GLY A 119 6.00 -25.60 12.24
N GLU A 120 5.81 -25.13 11.01
CA GLU A 120 5.79 -23.69 10.69
C GLU A 120 4.39 -23.27 10.26
N SER A 121 3.75 -22.36 11.01
CA SER A 121 2.49 -21.78 10.56
C SER A 121 2.74 -21.06 9.21
N PRO A 122 1.87 -21.12 8.20
CA PRO A 122 2.23 -20.49 6.93
C PRO A 122 2.12 -18.95 6.95
N PHE A 123 1.62 -18.38 8.05
CA PHE A 123 1.86 -16.98 8.41
C PHE A 123 3.38 -16.72 8.54
N HIS A 124 4.12 -17.67 9.10
CA HIS A 124 5.57 -17.64 9.26
C HIS A 124 6.27 -17.56 7.90
N LYS A 125 5.93 -18.38 6.90
CA LYS A 125 6.63 -18.38 5.61
C LYS A 125 6.39 -17.14 4.75
N LEU A 126 5.16 -16.61 4.68
CA LEU A 126 4.92 -15.37 3.90
C LEU A 126 5.50 -14.14 4.60
N SER A 127 5.35 -14.04 5.93
CA SER A 127 5.96 -12.94 6.68
C SER A 127 7.48 -13.05 6.68
N ASN A 128 8.05 -14.25 6.73
CA ASN A 128 9.48 -14.49 6.59
C ASN A 128 9.96 -14.21 5.16
N SER A 129 9.22 -14.55 4.11
CA SER A 129 9.64 -14.23 2.73
C SER A 129 9.75 -12.73 2.43
N LEU A 130 9.07 -11.90 3.24
CA LEU A 130 9.20 -10.45 3.17
C LEU A 130 10.31 -9.91 4.09
N ARG A 131 10.81 -10.73 5.01
CA ARG A 131 11.84 -10.42 6.02
C ARG A 131 13.19 -11.09 5.77
N ASP A 132 13.22 -12.17 5.01
CA ASP A 132 14.39 -12.89 4.56
C ASP A 132 14.81 -12.31 3.22
N LYS A 133 16.06 -11.85 3.14
CA LYS A 133 16.54 -11.11 1.98
C LYS A 133 16.58 -11.99 0.72
N PRO A 134 17.14 -13.22 0.76
CA PRO A 134 17.06 -14.14 -0.38
C PRO A 134 15.65 -14.38 -0.89
N GLU A 135 14.70 -14.73 -0.01
CA GLU A 135 13.31 -14.99 -0.43
C GLU A 135 12.63 -13.72 -0.98
N TRP A 136 12.90 -12.55 -0.37
CA TRP A 136 12.41 -11.27 -0.87
C TRP A 136 12.92 -11.01 -2.29
N ASP A 137 14.23 -11.19 -2.52
CA ASP A 137 14.86 -10.91 -3.81
C ASP A 137 14.26 -11.79 -4.93
N GLU A 138 13.89 -13.04 -4.65
CA GLU A 138 13.22 -13.94 -5.60
C GLU A 138 11.82 -13.45 -6.02
N ILE A 139 11.04 -12.91 -5.09
CA ILE A 139 9.65 -12.50 -5.35
C ILE A 139 9.54 -11.02 -5.76
N ARG A 140 10.56 -10.21 -5.49
CA ARG A 140 10.59 -8.75 -5.68
C ARG A 140 10.22 -8.34 -7.11
N ALA A 141 10.79 -8.99 -8.12
CA ALA A 141 10.52 -8.68 -9.52
C ALA A 141 9.05 -8.90 -9.89
N LYS A 142 8.46 -10.00 -9.41
CA LYS A 142 7.05 -10.34 -9.61
C LYS A 142 6.12 -9.34 -8.93
N LEU A 143 6.46 -8.90 -7.72
CA LEU A 143 5.67 -7.90 -6.98
C LEU A 143 5.77 -6.52 -7.63
N ALA A 144 6.99 -6.10 -8.02
CA ALA A 144 7.22 -4.84 -8.73
C ALA A 144 6.40 -4.79 -10.03
N LYS A 145 6.38 -5.88 -10.81
CA LYS A 145 5.57 -5.96 -12.04
C LYS A 145 4.08 -5.73 -11.76
N LYS A 146 3.50 -6.38 -10.74
CA LYS A 146 2.08 -6.20 -10.40
C LYS A 146 1.75 -4.74 -10.09
N VAL A 147 2.58 -4.10 -9.27
CA VAL A 147 2.40 -2.69 -8.91
C VAL A 147 2.54 -1.79 -10.14
N ARG A 148 3.56 -2.03 -10.98
CA ARG A 148 3.77 -1.28 -12.23
C ARG A 148 2.59 -1.45 -13.20
N ASP A 149 2.05 -2.65 -13.33
CA ASP A 149 0.86 -2.92 -14.15
C ASP A 149 -0.36 -2.11 -13.65
N ASP A 150 -0.53 -1.98 -12.32
CA ASP A 150 -1.59 -1.14 -11.73
C ASP A 150 -1.38 0.35 -12.04
N PHE A 151 -0.15 0.86 -11.96
CA PHE A 151 0.18 2.22 -12.39
C PHE A 151 -0.03 2.43 -13.90
N LEU A 152 0.31 1.45 -14.73
CA LEU A 152 0.04 1.50 -16.17
C LEU A 152 -1.47 1.63 -16.42
N LYS A 153 -2.24 0.73 -15.83
CA LYS A 153 -3.70 0.64 -15.98
C LYS A 153 -4.42 1.92 -15.53
N THR A 154 -3.94 2.55 -14.46
CA THR A 154 -4.53 3.77 -13.88
C THR A 154 -3.95 5.05 -14.49
N ASN A 155 -3.08 4.94 -15.49
CA ASN A 155 -2.34 6.06 -16.08
C ASN A 155 -1.61 6.93 -15.05
N SER A 156 -0.96 6.28 -14.07
CA SER A 156 -0.24 6.92 -12.97
C SER A 156 -1.09 7.91 -12.14
N GLN A 157 -2.39 7.62 -11.94
CA GLN A 157 -3.32 8.54 -11.26
C GLN A 157 -2.78 9.04 -9.90
N LYS A 158 -2.26 8.14 -9.07
CA LYS A 158 -1.69 8.49 -7.76
C LYS A 158 -0.52 9.48 -7.85
N CYS A 159 0.28 9.43 -8.92
CA CYS A 159 1.32 10.43 -9.18
C CYS A 159 0.70 11.79 -9.49
N TRP A 160 -0.40 11.83 -10.26
CA TRP A 160 -1.13 13.04 -10.62
C TRP A 160 -1.86 13.69 -9.45
N ASP A 161 -2.24 12.93 -8.42
CA ASP A 161 -2.90 13.47 -7.24
C ASP A 161 -2.01 14.53 -6.53
N CYS A 162 -0.68 14.36 -6.60
CA CYS A 162 0.32 15.29 -6.07
C CYS A 162 1.02 16.14 -7.13
N HIS A 163 1.49 15.54 -8.23
CA HIS A 163 2.18 16.24 -9.33
C HIS A 163 1.23 16.91 -10.34
N GLY A 164 -0.07 16.88 -10.03
CA GLY A 164 -1.13 17.64 -10.69
C GLY A 164 -1.19 19.10 -10.22
N ALA A 165 -2.35 19.75 -10.36
CA ALA A 165 -2.49 21.17 -10.05
C ALA A 165 -2.54 21.47 -8.55
N ARG A 166 -2.82 20.44 -7.75
CA ARG A 166 -3.22 20.58 -6.34
C ARG A 166 -2.07 20.96 -5.41
N PHE A 167 -0.87 20.40 -5.60
CA PHE A 167 0.23 20.57 -4.65
C PHE A 167 1.46 21.29 -5.25
N ASP A 168 1.39 21.75 -6.50
CA ASP A 168 2.47 22.37 -7.29
C ASP A 168 3.89 21.82 -6.99
N VAL A 169 3.99 20.50 -6.82
CA VAL A 169 5.28 19.83 -6.62
C VAL A 169 5.94 19.78 -7.99
N ARG A 170 6.80 20.78 -8.26
CA ARG A 170 7.47 21.06 -9.53
C ARG A 170 7.98 19.81 -10.26
N LEU A 171 7.10 19.21 -11.06
CA LEU A 171 7.40 18.33 -12.20
C LEU A 171 6.65 18.77 -13.46
N LYS A 172 5.72 19.72 -13.32
CA LYS A 172 5.03 20.35 -14.45
C LYS A 172 5.98 21.24 -15.21
N ASN A 173 5.87 21.22 -16.54
CA ASN A 173 6.58 22.08 -17.48
C ASN A 173 8.06 21.78 -17.77
N LEU A 174 8.60 20.64 -17.34
CA LEU A 174 9.89 20.18 -17.87
C LEU A 174 9.78 19.96 -19.39
N LYS A 175 10.78 20.44 -20.15
CA LYS A 175 10.81 20.34 -21.63
C LYS A 175 10.60 18.91 -22.11
N VAL A 176 11.17 17.93 -21.39
CA VAL A 176 11.03 16.50 -21.69
C VAL A 176 9.58 16.02 -21.59
N HIS A 177 8.83 16.46 -20.57
CA HIS A 177 7.42 16.10 -20.41
C HIS A 177 6.57 16.68 -21.55
N LYS A 178 6.76 17.96 -21.89
CA LYS A 178 6.05 18.62 -22.99
C LYS A 178 6.28 17.90 -24.31
N ARG A 179 7.56 17.63 -24.64
CA ARG A 179 7.93 16.90 -25.86
C ARG A 179 7.32 15.50 -25.91
N ALA A 180 7.28 14.79 -24.78
CA ALA A 180 6.69 13.45 -24.71
C ALA A 180 5.16 13.48 -24.92
N ILE A 181 4.46 14.45 -24.33
CA ILE A 181 3.02 14.69 -24.52
C ILE A 181 2.71 14.99 -25.99
N GLU A 182 3.44 15.95 -26.58
CA GLU A 182 3.28 16.34 -27.99
C GLU A 182 3.56 15.18 -28.94
N LYS A 183 4.68 14.46 -28.74
CA LYS A 183 5.08 13.32 -29.58
C LYS A 183 4.05 12.18 -29.52
N LYS A 184 3.52 11.88 -28.33
CA LYS A 184 2.54 10.80 -28.12
C LYS A 184 1.10 11.23 -28.41
N LYS A 185 0.83 12.52 -28.60
CA LYS A 185 -0.53 13.10 -28.78
C LYS A 185 -1.50 12.67 -27.67
N ILE A 186 -1.05 12.74 -26.42
CA ILE A 186 -1.81 12.36 -25.23
C ILE A 186 -2.05 13.59 -24.34
N GLU A 187 -3.11 13.59 -23.55
CA GLU A 187 -3.39 14.70 -22.62
C GLU A 187 -2.48 14.68 -21.39
N ARG A 188 -2.09 13.48 -20.94
CA ARG A 188 -1.27 13.29 -19.74
C ARG A 188 -0.36 12.07 -19.88
N LEU A 189 0.86 12.18 -19.36
CA LEU A 189 1.85 11.10 -19.34
C LEU A 189 1.49 10.02 -18.32
N ASN A 190 1.83 8.79 -18.66
CA ASN A 190 1.99 7.73 -17.70
C ASN A 190 3.41 7.81 -17.11
N CYS A 191 3.54 8.22 -15.85
CA CYS A 191 4.83 8.52 -15.23
C CYS A 191 5.78 7.30 -15.23
N ILE A 192 5.24 6.12 -14.97
CA ILE A 192 6.06 4.91 -14.82
C ILE A 192 6.57 4.35 -16.15
N GLU A 193 6.07 4.83 -17.29
CA GLU A 193 6.64 4.46 -18.59
C GLU A 193 8.12 4.88 -18.71
N CYS A 194 8.55 5.92 -17.98
CA CYS A 194 9.94 6.34 -17.91
C CYS A 194 10.52 6.27 -16.48
N HIS A 195 9.69 6.41 -15.44
CA HIS A 195 10.13 6.47 -14.04
C HIS A 195 9.74 5.22 -13.23
N TYR A 196 10.06 4.01 -13.71
CA TYR A 196 9.65 2.73 -13.09
C TYR A 196 10.56 2.24 -11.94
N ASN A 197 11.67 2.93 -11.66
CA ASN A 197 12.62 2.69 -10.57
C ASN A 197 12.84 3.97 -9.73
N LEU A 198 11.76 4.72 -9.46
CA LEU A 198 11.85 6.06 -8.86
C LEU A 198 12.04 6.07 -7.34
N VAL A 199 11.38 5.14 -6.64
CA VAL A 199 11.21 5.18 -5.17
C VAL A 199 11.92 4.02 -4.49
N HIS A 200 11.85 2.84 -5.09
CA HIS A 200 12.45 1.61 -4.61
C HIS A 200 13.75 1.35 -5.35
N ALA A 201 14.60 0.48 -4.82
CA ALA A 201 15.83 0.10 -5.51
C ALA A 201 15.50 -0.53 -6.87
N GLU A 202 16.46 -0.53 -7.77
CA GLU A 202 16.25 -1.00 -9.13
C GLU A 202 15.74 -2.44 -9.17
N VAL A 203 14.72 -2.64 -10.01
CA VAL A 203 14.18 -3.95 -10.35
C VAL A 203 14.08 -4.01 -11.88
N PRO A 204 14.78 -4.95 -12.54
CA PRO A 204 14.72 -5.10 -13.98
C PRO A 204 13.29 -5.18 -14.50
N TRP A 205 13.05 -4.62 -15.68
CA TRP A 205 11.76 -4.74 -16.35
C TRP A 205 11.93 -5.02 -17.83
N PRO A 206 12.27 -6.28 -18.19
CA PRO A 206 12.68 -6.63 -19.54
C PRO A 206 11.66 -6.25 -20.62
N GLU A 207 10.36 -6.29 -20.31
CA GLU A 207 9.29 -5.91 -21.24
C GLU A 207 9.35 -4.42 -21.62
N MET A 208 9.70 -3.55 -20.66
CA MET A 208 9.85 -2.12 -20.91
C MET A 208 11.20 -1.80 -21.54
N GLU A 209 12.29 -2.43 -21.09
CA GLU A 209 13.63 -2.24 -21.64
C GLU A 209 13.69 -2.63 -23.14
N LYS A 210 13.03 -3.73 -23.53
CA LYS A 210 12.92 -4.15 -24.93
C LYS A 210 12.06 -3.23 -25.78
N SER A 211 11.16 -2.47 -25.18
CA SER A 211 10.26 -1.57 -25.91
C SER A 211 10.94 -0.32 -26.46
N GLY A 212 12.21 -0.08 -26.09
CA GLY A 212 13.00 1.07 -26.54
C GLY A 212 12.37 2.43 -26.20
N LYS A 213 11.46 2.43 -25.22
CA LYS A 213 10.77 3.62 -24.71
C LYS A 213 11.62 4.36 -23.70
#